data_AF-A0A937LGB6-F1
#
_entry.id   AF-A0A937LGB6-F1
#
_cell.length_a   1.000
_cell.length_b   1.000
_cell.length_c   1.000
_cell.angle_alpha   90.00
_cell.angle_beta   90.00
_cell.angle_gamma   90.00
#
_symmetry.space_group_name_H-M   'P 1'
#
loop_
_entity.id
_entity.type
_entity.pdbx_description
1 polymer ?
#
loop_
_entity_poly.entity_id
_entity_poly.type
_entity_poly.pdbx_seq_one_letter_code
_entity_poly.pdbx_strand_id
1 'polypeptide(L)'
;LDSTWEDYETRSGNYRASRADFADAIDFVAWYNANSQRLSGIANTDARNLYYAYHEGNGGFQRDSYRSKEWLLQAADRVQSNAVRFDSQLAGCRSGLDKNWFQRLIS
;
A
#
# COMPACT_ATOMS: atom_id res chain seq x y z
N LEU A 1 -15.78 4.75 3.28
CA LEU A 1 -14.99 3.50 3.24
C LEU A 1 -15.76 2.41 2.50
N ASP A 2 -17.05 2.21 2.78
CA ASP A 2 -17.85 1.22 2.04
C ASP A 2 -17.96 1.51 0.55
N SER A 3 -18.17 2.77 0.16
CA SER A 3 -18.16 3.17 -1.26
C SER A 3 -16.82 2.97 -1.98
N THR A 4 -15.69 3.01 -1.27
CA THR A 4 -14.36 2.81 -1.87
C THR A 4 -14.05 1.34 -2.07
N TRP A 5 -14.52 0.49 -1.16
CA TRP A 5 -14.41 -0.95 -1.29
C TRP A 5 -15.30 -1.49 -2.40
N GLU A 6 -16.54 -0.99 -2.51
CA GLU A 6 -17.44 -1.35 -3.61
C GLU A 6 -16.87 -0.94 -4.98
N ASP A 7 -16.24 0.24 -5.10
CA ASP A 7 -15.54 0.64 -6.33
C ASP A 7 -14.35 -0.28 -6.61
N TYR A 8 -13.61 -0.72 -5.58
CA TYR A 8 -12.58 -1.74 -5.74
C TYR A 8 -13.14 -3.05 -6.27
N GLU A 9 -14.15 -3.64 -5.62
CA GLU A 9 -14.77 -4.91 -6.06
C GLU A 9 -15.23 -4.84 -7.51
N THR A 10 -15.85 -3.70 -7.88
CA THR A 10 -16.32 -3.44 -9.24
C THR A 10 -15.17 -3.32 -10.24
N ARG A 11 -14.12 -2.56 -9.91
CA ARG A 11 -13.01 -2.27 -10.84
C ARG A 11 -11.96 -3.37 -10.93
N SER A 12 -11.75 -4.12 -9.86
CA SER A 12 -10.89 -5.30 -9.86
C SER A 12 -11.59 -6.52 -10.47
N GLY A 13 -12.93 -6.51 -10.49
CA GLY A 13 -13.75 -7.66 -10.87
C GLY A 13 -13.84 -8.72 -9.77
N ASN A 14 -13.28 -8.47 -8.58
CA ASN A 14 -13.28 -9.38 -7.45
C ASN A 14 -14.51 -9.15 -6.55
N TYR A 15 -15.70 -9.47 -7.06
CA TYR A 15 -16.97 -9.32 -6.31
C TYR A 15 -17.12 -10.24 -5.08
N ARG A 16 -16.16 -11.13 -4.85
CA ARG A 16 -16.13 -12.04 -3.70
C ARG A 16 -15.00 -11.69 -2.73
N ALA A 17 -14.33 -10.55 -2.93
CA ALA A 17 -13.28 -10.09 -2.05
C ALA A 17 -13.81 -9.93 -0.63
N SER A 18 -12.99 -10.28 0.35
CA SER A 18 -13.31 -10.10 1.77
C SER A 18 -12.28 -9.24 2.45
N ARG A 19 -12.71 -8.19 3.16
CA ARG A 19 -11.81 -7.38 4.00
C ARG A 19 -11.15 -8.18 5.12
N ALA A 20 -11.70 -9.33 5.48
CA ALA A 20 -11.15 -10.23 6.49
C ALA A 20 -10.10 -11.20 5.92
N ASP A 21 -10.01 -11.32 4.59
CA ASP A 21 -8.94 -12.06 3.93
C ASP A 21 -7.73 -11.15 3.73
N PHE A 22 -6.54 -11.66 4.08
CA PHE A 22 -5.33 -10.86 4.01
C PHE A 22 -4.93 -10.53 2.57
N ALA A 23 -5.10 -11.47 1.63
CA ALA A 23 -4.71 -11.25 0.25
C ALA A 23 -5.61 -10.20 -0.40
N ASP A 24 -6.92 -10.29 -0.20
CA ASP A 24 -7.88 -9.29 -0.69
C ASP A 24 -7.65 -7.91 -0.07
N ALA A 25 -7.37 -7.85 1.24
CA ALA A 25 -7.10 -6.58 1.92
C ALA A 25 -5.84 -5.89 1.38
N ILE A 26 -4.77 -6.64 1.12
CA ILE A 26 -3.53 -6.09 0.55
C ILE A 26 -3.71 -5.71 -0.93
N ASP A 27 -4.47 -6.49 -1.70
CA ASP A 27 -4.79 -6.16 -3.09
C ASP A 27 -5.59 -4.85 -3.18
N PHE A 28 -6.57 -4.65 -2.31
CA PHE A 28 -7.29 -3.37 -2.19
C PHE A 28 -6.34 -2.18 -1.92
N VAL A 29 -5.39 -2.34 -0.99
CA VAL A 29 -4.39 -1.29 -0.70
C VAL A 29 -3.52 -1.01 -1.93
N ALA A 30 -3.08 -2.05 -2.64
CA ALA A 30 -2.30 -1.90 -3.87
C ALA A 30 -3.09 -1.19 -4.98
N TRP A 31 -4.35 -1.59 -5.20
CA TRP A 31 -5.27 -0.95 -6.14
C TRP A 31 -5.49 0.52 -5.79
N TYR A 32 -5.64 0.87 -4.51
CA TYR A 32 -5.81 2.25 -4.07
C TYR A 32 -4.56 3.08 -4.35
N ASN A 33 -3.38 2.55 -4.05
CA ASN A 33 -2.11 3.23 -4.29
C ASN A 33 -1.85 3.43 -5.79
N ALA A 34 -2.19 2.46 -6.64
CA ALA A 34 -2.12 2.60 -8.10
C ALA A 34 -3.05 3.72 -8.62
N ASN A 35 -4.26 3.83 -8.05
CA ASN A 35 -5.14 4.96 -8.35
C ASN A 35 -4.54 6.29 -7.87
N SER A 36 -3.87 6.30 -6.73
CA SER A 36 -3.24 7.51 -6.18
C SER A 36 -2.04 7.98 -7.01
N GLN A 37 -1.26 7.04 -7.56
CA GLN A 37 -0.26 7.34 -8.57
C GLN A 37 -0.89 7.98 -9.81
N ARG A 38 -1.96 7.40 -10.34
CA ARG A 38 -2.64 7.90 -11.55
C ARG A 38 -3.30 9.26 -11.36
N LEU A 39 -3.93 9.50 -10.22
CA LEU A 39 -4.73 10.71 -9.96
C LEU A 39 -3.91 11.85 -9.39
N SER A 40 -2.91 11.54 -8.57
CA SER A 40 -2.16 12.54 -7.78
C SER A 40 -0.66 12.52 -8.07
N GLY A 41 -0.19 11.68 -9.00
CA GLY A 41 1.23 11.64 -9.42
C GLY A 41 2.19 11.10 -8.36
N ILE A 42 1.67 10.46 -7.31
CA ILE A 42 2.48 9.97 -6.19
C ILE A 42 3.30 8.75 -6.66
N ALA A 43 4.61 8.79 -6.48
CA ALA A 43 5.46 7.66 -6.81
C ALA A 43 5.12 6.45 -5.93
N ASN A 44 5.17 5.23 -6.49
CA ASN A 44 4.88 4.00 -5.75
C ASN A 44 5.85 3.74 -4.59
N THR A 45 7.02 4.38 -4.60
CA THR A 45 8.04 4.33 -3.55
C THR A 45 7.89 5.42 -2.48
N ASP A 46 6.99 6.39 -2.70
CA ASP A 46 6.69 7.48 -1.76
C ASP A 46 5.57 7.05 -0.81
N ALA A 47 5.92 6.14 0.10
CA ALA A 47 4.98 5.56 1.06
C ALA A 47 4.34 6.63 1.96
N ARG A 48 5.06 7.73 2.25
CA ARG A 48 4.53 8.85 3.03
C ARG A 48 3.33 9.51 2.33
N ASN A 49 3.51 9.93 1.08
CA ASN A 49 2.44 10.60 0.35
C ASN A 49 1.31 9.64 -0.03
N LEU A 50 1.62 8.37 -0.30
CA LEU A 50 0.59 7.34 -0.48
C LEU A 50 -0.27 7.19 0.78
N TYR A 51 0.33 7.24 1.97
CA TYR A 51 -0.41 7.18 3.23
C TYR A 51 -1.32 8.39 3.44
N TYR A 52 -0.87 9.60 3.09
CA TYR A 52 -1.72 10.79 3.12
C TYR A 52 -2.93 10.65 2.19
N ALA A 53 -2.71 10.19 0.95
CA ALA A 53 -3.78 9.96 -0.02
C ALA A 53 -4.75 8.87 0.42
N TYR A 54 -4.24 7.78 1.01
CA TYR A 54 -5.07 6.70 1.54
C TYR A 54 -5.95 7.18 2.70
N HIS A 55 -5.42 8.02 3.59
CA HIS A 55 -6.14 8.51 4.75
C HIS A 55 -7.14 9.63 4.42
N GLU A 56 -6.71 10.63 3.65
CA GLU A 56 -7.52 11.82 3.34
C GLU A 56 -8.40 11.66 2.10
N GLY A 57 -8.17 10.59 1.33
CA GLY A 57 -8.62 10.50 -0.05
C GLY A 57 -7.73 11.32 -1.00
N ASN A 58 -7.70 10.93 -2.28
CA ASN A 58 -6.92 11.64 -3.31
C ASN A 58 -7.23 13.15 -3.40
N GLY A 59 -8.51 13.53 -3.34
CA GLY A 59 -8.88 14.95 -3.36
C GLY A 59 -8.50 15.71 -2.08
N GLY A 60 -8.48 15.04 -0.91
CA GLY A 60 -8.01 15.63 0.34
C GLY A 60 -6.50 15.84 0.33
N PHE A 61 -5.76 14.85 -0.15
CA PHE A 61 -4.31 14.96 -0.40
C PHE A 61 -3.96 16.12 -1.33
N GLN A 62 -4.65 16.25 -2.47
CA GLN A 62 -4.42 17.35 -3.42
C GLN A 62 -4.73 18.74 -2.83
N ARG A 63 -5.60 18.81 -1.81
CA ARG A 63 -5.90 20.03 -1.06
C ARG A 63 -5.05 20.19 0.20
N ASP A 64 -4.06 19.33 0.40
CA ASP A 64 -3.17 19.33 1.56
C ASP A 64 -3.88 19.25 2.92
N SER A 65 -5.05 18.57 3.00
CA SER A 65 -5.85 18.50 4.23
C SER A 65 -5.16 17.76 5.39
N TYR A 66 -4.11 16.97 5.08
CA TYR A 66 -3.29 16.28 6.08
C TYR A 66 -2.41 17.24 6.90
N ARG A 67 -2.08 18.44 6.38
CA ARG A 67 -1.13 19.36 7.02
C ARG A 67 -1.58 19.85 8.40
N SER A 68 -2.89 19.90 8.66
CA SER A 68 -3.44 20.33 9.95
C SER A 68 -3.51 19.20 10.99
N LYS A 69 -3.15 17.97 10.60
CA LYS A 69 -3.27 16.77 11.43
C LYS A 69 -1.88 16.28 11.81
N GLU A 70 -1.33 16.84 12.89
CA GLU A 70 0.01 16.50 13.39
C GLU A 70 0.22 14.99 13.58
N TRP A 71 -0.79 14.30 14.11
CA TRP A 71 -0.75 12.85 14.29
C TRP A 71 -0.62 12.09 12.96
N LEU A 72 -1.19 12.61 11.87
CA LEU A 72 -1.17 12.00 10.55
C LEU A 72 0.19 12.21 9.88
N LEU A 73 0.80 13.38 10.07
CA LEU A 73 2.18 13.65 9.65
C LEU A 73 3.14 12.61 10.27
N GLN A 74 3.05 12.44 11.58
CA GLN A 74 3.87 11.47 12.32
C GLN A 74 3.58 10.02 11.93
N ALA A 75 2.31 9.67 11.69
CA ALA A 75 1.95 8.34 11.22
C ALA A 75 2.55 8.03 9.84
N ALA A 76 2.49 8.98 8.91
CA ALA A 76 3.05 8.82 7.57
C ALA A 76 4.59 8.70 7.60
N ASP A 77 5.27 9.44 8.47
CA ASP A 77 6.73 9.30 8.64
C ASP A 77 7.12 7.91 9.17
N ARG A 78 6.31 7.34 10.07
CA ARG A 78 6.49 5.95 10.53
C ARG A 78 6.25 4.95 9.40
N VAL A 79 5.24 5.17 8.55
CA VAL A 79 4.98 4.33 7.38
C VAL A 79 6.16 4.38 6.40
N GLN A 80 6.71 5.56 6.12
CA GLN A 80 7.90 5.69 5.28
C GLN A 80 9.12 4.97 5.87
N SER A 81 9.34 5.10 7.18
CA SER A 81 10.43 4.43 7.88
C SER A 81 10.29 2.90 7.80
N ASN A 82 9.07 2.39 7.97
CA ASN A 82 8.78 0.96 7.82
C ASN A 82 8.98 0.49 6.38
N ALA A 83 8.57 1.27 5.38
CA ALA A 83 8.77 0.94 3.97
C ALA A 83 10.26 0.76 3.64
N VAL A 84 11.12 1.69 4.08
CA VAL A 84 12.58 1.59 3.91
C VAL A 84 13.15 0.36 4.60
N ARG A 85 12.70 0.08 5.84
CA ARG A 85 13.13 -1.10 6.60
C ARG A 85 12.74 -2.39 5.88
N PHE A 86 11.49 -2.50 5.45
CA PHE A 86 11.00 -3.71 4.80
C PHE A 86 11.61 -3.93 3.43
N ASP A 87 11.89 -2.87 2.67
CA ASP A 87 12.63 -2.97 1.40
C ASP A 87 14.04 -3.54 1.63
N SER A 88 14.75 -3.04 2.64
CA SER A 88 16.07 -3.54 3.02
C SER A 88 16.04 -5.02 3.46
N GLN A 89 15.05 -5.39 4.27
CA GLN A 89 14.86 -6.77 4.71
C GLN A 89 14.52 -7.69 3.53
N LEU A 90 13.64 -7.23 2.64
CA LEU A 90 13.26 -7.98 1.45
C LEU A 90 14.47 -8.21 0.53
N ALA A 91 15.31 -7.19 0.31
CA ALA A 91 16.54 -7.31 -0.45
C ALA A 91 17.47 -8.40 0.13
N GLY A 92 17.58 -8.48 1.46
CA GLY A 92 18.34 -9.55 2.14
C GLY A 92 17.71 -10.94 2.03
N CYS A 93 16.37 -11.03 1.94
CA CYS A 93 15.64 -12.30 1.86
C CYS A 93 15.46 -12.83 0.43
N ARG A 94 15.59 -12.00 -0.61
CA ARG A 94 15.30 -12.37 -2.01
C ARG A 94 15.99 -13.65 -2.44
N SER A 95 17.29 -13.78 -2.16
CA SER A 95 18.06 -14.98 -2.53
C SER A 95 17.56 -16.27 -1.87
N GLY A 96 16.89 -16.18 -0.71
CA GLY A 96 16.28 -17.32 -0.02
C GLY A 96 14.86 -17.63 -0.52
N LEU A 97 14.10 -16.58 -0.86
CA LEU A 97 12.75 -16.71 -1.41
C LEU A 97 12.77 -17.29 -2.83
N ASP A 98 13.74 -16.89 -3.64
CA ASP A 98 13.93 -17.35 -5.02
C ASP A 98 14.43 -18.80 -5.12
N LYS A 99 14.81 -19.42 -3.98
CA LYS A 99 15.17 -20.84 -3.96
C LYS A 99 13.94 -21.69 -4.29
N ASN A 100 14.05 -22.48 -5.35
CA ASN A 100 13.07 -23.52 -5.64
C ASN A 100 13.15 -24.67 -4.62
N TRP A 101 12.16 -25.56 -4.63
CA TRP A 101 12.03 -26.61 -3.61
C TRP A 101 13.27 -27.53 -3.52
N PHE A 102 13.92 -27.81 -4.66
CA PHE A 102 15.18 -28.55 -4.71
C PHE A 102 16.33 -27.78 -4.06
N GLN A 103 16.50 -26.50 -4.37
CA GLN A 103 17.55 -25.64 -3.80
C GLN A 103 17.39 -25.43 -2.29
N ARG A 104 16.17 -25.56 -1.74
CA ARG A 104 15.91 -25.50 -0.30
C ARG A 104 16.23 -26.80 0.43
N LEU A 105 16.13 -27.94 -0.25
CA LEU A 105 16.40 -29.27 0.34
C LEU A 105 17.89 -29.58 0.49
N ILE A 106 18.74 -28.99 -0.35
CA ILE A 106 20.19 -29.29 -0.41
C ILE A 106 21.08 -28.21 0.24
N SER A 107 20.48 -27.21 0.90
CA SER A 107 21.17 -26.05 1.48
C SER A 107 21.24 -26.12 2.99
#